data_AF-A0A841H0G4-F1
#
_entry.id   AF-A0A841H0G4-F1
#
_cell.length_a   1.000
_cell.length_b   1.000
_cell.length_c   1.000
_cell.angle_alpha   90.00
_cell.angle_beta   90.00
_cell.angle_gamma   90.00
#
_symmetry.space_group_name_H-M   'P 1'
#
loop_
_entity.id
_entity.type
_entity.pdbx_description
1 polymer ?
#
loop_
_entity_poly.entity_id
_entity_poly.type
_entity_poly.pdbx_seq_one_letter_code
_entity_poly.pdbx_strand_id
1 'polypeptide(L)'
;MSNRDNETFRTVEARHQGWSDANPRPRSRSALANARIPEMSDAAEKAAGTAVGGGAVAGLFLLAVVCIVAARSWYAIDRSGAGLGYSIAGFFLLLASIGGTLAIANHLFKVIPGEAPHHH
;
A
#
# COMPACT_ATOMS: atom_id res chain seq x y z
N MET A 1 4.84 -29.39 12.79
CA MET A 1 5.97 -29.11 11.88
C MET A 1 7.08 -30.07 12.28
N SER A 2 7.50 -30.96 11.38
CA SER A 2 8.44 -32.03 11.72
C SER A 2 9.87 -31.50 11.78
N ASN A 3 10.75 -32.12 12.58
CA ASN A 3 12.16 -31.72 12.68
C ASN A 3 12.87 -31.74 11.31
N ARG A 4 12.40 -32.63 10.42
CA ARG A 4 12.86 -32.78 9.03
C ARG A 4 12.51 -31.57 8.16
N ASP A 5 11.39 -30.91 8.43
CA ASP A 5 10.93 -29.75 7.66
C ASP A 5 11.80 -28.52 7.99
N ASN A 6 12.21 -28.38 9.26
CA ASN A 6 13.12 -27.33 9.71
C ASN A 6 14.54 -27.50 9.14
N GLU A 7 15.07 -28.72 9.09
CA GLU A 7 16.39 -28.99 8.50
C GLU A 7 16.40 -28.75 6.98
N THR A 8 15.32 -29.13 6.30
CA THR A 8 15.16 -28.89 4.86
C THR A 8 15.09 -27.38 4.58
N PHE A 9 14.29 -26.65 5.37
CA PHE A 9 14.16 -25.20 5.24
C PHE A 9 15.50 -24.48 5.41
N ARG A 10 16.25 -24.81 6.48
CA ARG A 10 17.58 -24.23 6.75
C ARG A 10 18.58 -24.50 5.63
N THR A 11 18.51 -25.67 5.00
CA THR A 11 19.39 -26.03 3.89
C THR A 11 19.10 -25.22 2.63
N VAL A 12 17.81 -24.99 2.33
CA VAL A 12 17.38 -24.16 1.20
C VAL A 12 17.76 -22.71 1.44
N GLU A 13 17.57 -22.21 2.66
CA GLU A 13 17.91 -20.84 3.05
C GLU A 13 19.42 -20.56 2.95
N ALA A 14 20.25 -21.48 3.44
CA ALA A 14 21.71 -21.37 3.32
C ALA A 14 22.19 -21.38 1.85
N ARG A 15 21.59 -22.21 0.99
CA ARG A 15 21.89 -22.22 -0.45
C ARG A 15 21.45 -20.95 -1.15
N HIS A 16 20.29 -20.42 -0.78
CA HIS A 16 19.79 -19.16 -1.34
C HIS A 16 20.67 -17.98 -0.92
N GLN A 17 21.11 -17.91 0.33
CA GLN A 17 22.05 -16.90 0.82
C GLN A 17 23.38 -16.99 0.07
N GLY A 18 23.98 -18.18 -0.04
CA GLY A 18 25.23 -18.35 -0.81
C GLY A 18 25.09 -17.98 -2.29
N TRP A 19 23.95 -18.27 -2.92
CA TRP A 19 23.68 -17.82 -4.29
C TRP A 19 23.52 -16.30 -4.38
N SER A 20 22.82 -15.68 -3.42
CA SER A 20 22.59 -14.23 -3.35
C SER A 20 23.90 -13.45 -3.16
N ASP A 21 24.79 -13.94 -2.30
CA ASP A 21 26.09 -13.31 -2.04
C ASP A 21 27.03 -13.44 -3.24
N ALA A 22 26.98 -14.58 -3.94
CA ALA A 22 27.76 -14.82 -5.15
C ALA A 22 27.20 -14.10 -6.40
N ASN A 23 25.92 -13.72 -6.37
CA ASN A 23 25.24 -13.01 -7.46
C ASN A 23 24.64 -11.71 -6.91
N PRO A 24 25.48 -10.74 -6.51
CA PRO A 24 24.98 -9.45 -6.08
C PRO A 24 24.17 -8.88 -7.24
N ARG A 25 22.84 -8.88 -7.09
CA ARG A 25 21.96 -8.27 -8.09
C ARG A 25 22.48 -6.84 -8.24
N PRO A 26 22.74 -6.37 -9.47
CA PRO A 26 22.83 -4.94 -9.68
C PRO A 26 21.51 -4.42 -9.13
N ARG A 27 21.55 -3.73 -7.97
CA ARG A 27 20.48 -2.81 -7.64
C ARG A 27 20.60 -1.78 -8.73
N SER A 28 19.99 -2.04 -9.89
CA SER A 28 19.82 -1.01 -10.89
C SER A 28 19.23 0.13 -10.10
N ARG A 29 19.94 1.25 -10.07
CA ARG A 29 19.41 2.52 -9.63
C ARG A 29 18.00 2.55 -10.21
N SER A 30 17.00 2.53 -9.34
CA SER A 30 15.61 2.63 -9.76
C SER A 30 15.53 3.76 -10.79
N ALA A 31 14.63 3.72 -11.77
CA ALA A 31 14.55 4.78 -12.77
C ALA A 31 14.49 6.20 -12.13
N LEU A 32 14.08 6.29 -10.87
CA LEU A 32 14.15 7.43 -9.96
C LEU A 32 15.58 7.94 -9.65
N ALA A 33 16.58 7.08 -9.49
CA ALA A 33 17.96 7.46 -9.19
C ALA A 33 18.76 7.97 -10.41
N ASN A 34 18.20 7.88 -11.63
CA ASN A 34 18.71 8.56 -12.82
C ASN A 34 17.93 9.85 -13.15
N ALA A 35 16.74 10.04 -12.57
CA ALA A 35 16.12 11.36 -12.54
C ALA A 35 16.94 12.22 -11.54
N ARG A 36 17.18 13.50 -11.86
CA ARG A 36 17.72 14.48 -10.90
C ARG A 36 16.68 14.74 -9.80
N ILE A 37 16.38 13.74 -9.00
CA ILE A 37 15.55 13.90 -7.82
C ILE A 37 16.47 14.53 -6.78
N PRO A 38 16.12 15.70 -6.22
CA PRO A 38 16.86 16.26 -5.10
C PRO A 38 16.97 15.19 -4.02
N GLU A 39 18.16 15.00 -3.43
CA GLU A 39 18.27 14.19 -2.21
C GLU A 39 17.41 14.86 -1.14
N MET A 40 16.19 14.36 -0.96
CA MET A 40 15.29 14.80 0.09
C MET A 40 15.74 14.11 1.38
N SER A 41 15.79 14.85 2.47
CA SER A 41 15.91 14.22 3.79
C SER A 41 14.76 13.22 3.99
N ASP A 42 14.99 12.12 4.71
CA ASP A 42 13.95 11.13 5.05
C ASP A 42 12.68 11.76 5.62
N ALA A 43 12.81 12.89 6.35
CA ALA A 43 11.68 13.65 6.88
C ALA A 43 10.84 14.31 5.78
N ALA A 44 11.48 14.85 4.74
CA ALA A 44 10.81 15.45 3.58
C ALA A 44 10.15 14.38 2.70
N GLU A 45 10.79 13.22 2.50
CA GLU A 45 10.18 12.09 1.79
C GLU A 45 8.94 11.56 2.52
N LYS A 46 9.04 11.38 3.85
CA LYS A 46 7.91 10.96 4.69
C LYS A 46 6.76 11.98 4.66
N ALA A 47 7.07 13.27 4.72
CA ALA A 47 6.07 14.33 4.65
C ALA A 47 5.36 14.35 3.28
N ALA A 48 6.12 14.25 2.19
CA ALA A 48 5.56 14.20 0.84
C ALA A 48 4.68 12.96 0.62
N GLY A 49 5.15 11.78 1.04
CA GLY A 49 4.38 10.54 0.97
C GLY A 49 3.08 10.61 1.78
N THR A 50 3.12 11.22 2.98
CA THR A 50 1.94 11.42 3.82
C THR A 50 0.95 12.42 3.19
N ALA A 51 1.44 13.51 2.60
CA ALA A 51 0.59 14.50 1.95
C ALA A 51 -0.10 13.94 0.70
N VAL A 52 0.64 13.23 -0.16
CA VAL A 52 0.09 12.58 -1.35
C VAL A 52 -0.88 11.47 -0.95
N GLY A 53 -0.50 10.62 0.00
CA GLY A 53 -1.37 9.56 0.50
C GLY A 53 -2.64 10.12 1.13
N GLY A 54 -2.52 11.14 1.97
CA GLY A 54 -3.65 11.81 2.62
C GLY A 54 -4.58 12.46 1.61
N GLY A 55 -4.04 13.13 0.59
CA GLY A 55 -4.82 13.70 -0.51
C GLY A 55 -5.58 12.64 -1.30
N ALA A 56 -4.93 11.51 -1.61
CA ALA A 56 -5.58 10.39 -2.30
C ALA A 56 -6.72 9.79 -1.47
N VAL A 57 -6.50 9.57 -0.16
CA VAL A 57 -7.53 9.08 0.77
C VAL A 57 -8.72 10.05 0.84
N ALA A 58 -8.47 11.34 1.01
CA ALA A 58 -9.51 12.35 1.03
C ALA A 58 -10.30 12.38 -0.29
N GLY A 59 -9.63 12.26 -1.43
CA GLY A 59 -10.26 12.17 -2.74
C GLY A 59 -11.16 10.94 -2.88
N LEU A 60 -10.69 9.76 -2.45
CA LEU A 60 -11.48 8.53 -2.45
C LEU A 60 -12.73 8.65 -1.56
N PHE A 61 -12.58 9.24 -0.36
CA PHE A 61 -13.70 9.49 0.53
C PHE A 61 -14.75 10.43 -0.09
N LEU A 62 -14.30 11.55 -0.67
CA LEU A 62 -15.20 12.49 -1.34
C LEU A 62 -15.92 11.84 -2.52
N LEU A 63 -15.22 11.03 -3.32
CA LEU A 63 -15.84 10.31 -4.42
C LEU A 63 -16.88 9.28 -3.92
N ALA A 64 -16.61 8.61 -2.80
CA ALA A 64 -17.59 7.73 -2.16
C ALA A 64 -18.87 8.48 -1.77
N VAL A 65 -18.74 9.66 -1.16
CA VAL A 65 -19.88 10.52 -0.81
C VAL A 65 -20.67 10.92 -2.05
N VAL A 66 -19.98 11.35 -3.12
CA VAL A 66 -20.62 11.72 -4.39
C VAL A 66 -21.40 10.54 -4.97
N CYS A 67 -20.83 9.33 -4.98
CA CYS A 67 -21.51 8.12 -5.44
C CYS A 67 -22.77 7.83 -4.61
N ILE A 68 -22.71 7.94 -3.28
CA ILE A 68 -23.87 7.68 -2.41
C ILE A 68 -24.97 8.73 -2.64
N VAL A 69 -24.61 10.00 -2.81
CA VAL A 69 -25.58 11.07 -3.14
C VAL A 69 -26.19 10.81 -4.53
N ALA A 70 -25.38 10.45 -5.52
CA ALA A 70 -25.86 10.11 -6.85
C ALA A 70 -26.81 8.91 -6.80
N ALA A 71 -26.48 7.85 -6.05
CA ALA A 71 -27.34 6.69 -5.87
C ALA A 71 -28.74 7.07 -5.39
N ARG A 72 -28.83 7.93 -4.36
CA ARG A 72 -30.11 8.45 -3.85
C ARG A 72 -30.91 9.19 -4.91
N SER A 73 -30.25 10.01 -5.73
CA SER A 73 -30.91 10.73 -6.82
C SER A 73 -31.49 9.79 -7.88
N TRP A 74 -30.77 8.73 -8.25
CA TRP A 74 -31.25 7.72 -9.20
C TRP A 74 -32.39 6.87 -8.64
N TYR A 75 -32.35 6.53 -7.35
CA TYR A 75 -33.47 5.86 -6.69
C TYR A 75 -34.74 6.73 -6.65
N ALA A 76 -34.59 8.06 -6.53
CA ALA A 76 -35.73 8.97 -6.52
C ALA A 76 -36.48 9.07 -7.87
N ILE A 77 -35.85 8.63 -8.97
CA ILE A 77 -36.45 8.63 -10.32
C ILE A 77 -36.69 7.21 -10.86
N ASP A 78 -36.87 6.23 -9.97
CA ASP A 78 -37.13 4.80 -10.28
C ASP A 78 -36.05 4.13 -11.16
N ARG A 79 -34.83 4.68 -11.19
CA ARG A 79 -33.68 4.08 -11.89
C ARG A 79 -32.86 3.23 -10.92
N SER A 80 -33.48 2.17 -10.41
CA SER A 80 -32.91 1.28 -9.39
C SER A 80 -31.57 0.65 -9.77
N GLY A 81 -31.37 0.29 -11.04
CA GLY A 81 -30.09 -0.27 -11.52
C GLY A 81 -28.92 0.71 -11.43
N ALA A 82 -29.15 1.98 -11.80
CA ALA A 82 -28.15 3.04 -11.65
C ALA A 82 -27.91 3.34 -10.16
N GLY A 83 -28.98 3.42 -9.36
CA GLY A 83 -28.89 3.61 -7.91
C GLY A 83 -28.02 2.53 -7.24
N LEU A 84 -28.21 1.27 -7.61
CA LEU A 84 -27.43 0.15 -7.09
C LEU A 84 -25.97 0.24 -7.52
N GLY A 85 -25.69 0.53 -8.79
CA GLY A 85 -24.33 0.68 -9.31
C GLY A 85 -23.54 1.76 -8.56
N TYR A 86 -24.15 2.93 -8.33
CA TYR A 86 -23.53 4.01 -7.56
C TYR A 86 -23.37 3.65 -6.07
N SER A 87 -24.29 2.90 -5.49
CA SER A 87 -24.17 2.44 -4.10
C SER A 87 -22.98 1.48 -3.91
N ILE A 88 -22.81 0.54 -4.84
CA ILE A 88 -21.70 -0.41 -4.86
C ILE A 88 -20.38 0.34 -5.07
N ALA A 89 -20.32 1.26 -6.05
CA ALA A 89 -19.13 2.08 -6.28
C ALA A 89 -18.76 2.89 -5.02
N GLY A 90 -19.73 3.54 -4.40
CA GLY A 90 -19.53 4.30 -3.16
C GLY A 90 -19.01 3.42 -2.02
N PHE A 91 -19.55 2.21 -1.85
CA PHE A 91 -19.08 1.26 -0.84
C PHE A 91 -17.61 0.88 -1.02
N PHE A 92 -17.19 0.50 -2.24
CA PHE A 92 -15.79 0.12 -2.48
C PHE A 92 -14.82 1.29 -2.36
N LEU A 93 -15.24 2.50 -2.78
CA LEU A 93 -14.44 3.71 -2.58
C LEU A 93 -14.25 4.03 -1.09
N LEU A 94 -15.29 3.80 -0.28
CA LEU A 94 -15.23 3.99 1.17
C LEU A 94 -14.29 2.97 1.82
N LEU A 95 -14.37 1.69 1.42
CA LEU A 95 -13.40 0.68 1.86
C LEU A 95 -11.96 1.02 1.45
N ALA A 96 -11.76 1.50 0.23
CA ALA A 96 -10.45 1.92 -0.25
C ALA A 96 -9.90 3.10 0.57
N SER A 97 -10.74 4.08 0.89
CA SER A 97 -10.39 5.21 1.76
C SER A 97 -10.00 4.74 3.17
N ILE A 98 -10.74 3.80 3.76
CA ILE A 98 -10.40 3.22 5.07
C ILE A 98 -9.05 2.51 4.99
N GLY A 99 -8.85 1.64 3.99
CA GLY A 99 -7.60 0.93 3.79
C GLY A 99 -6.40 1.87 3.62
N GLY A 100 -6.56 2.95 2.83
CA GLY A 100 -5.54 3.97 2.67
C GLY A 100 -5.24 4.73 3.97
N THR A 101 -6.27 5.05 4.77
CA THR A 101 -6.09 5.67 6.09
C THR A 101 -5.26 4.77 7.03
N LEU A 102 -5.58 3.47 7.05
CA LEU A 102 -4.84 2.48 7.84
C LEU A 102 -3.40 2.32 7.35
N ALA A 103 -3.17 2.35 6.04
CA ALA A 103 -1.82 2.28 5.47
C ALA A 103 -0.98 3.51 5.88
N ILE A 104 -1.55 4.71 5.81
CA ILE A 104 -0.89 5.95 6.28
C ILE A 104 -0.60 5.87 7.78
N ALA A 105 -1.58 5.44 8.59
CA ALA A 105 -1.39 5.28 10.03
C ALA A 105 -0.27 4.28 10.34
N ASN A 106 -0.22 3.14 9.64
CA ASN A 106 0.87 2.17 9.79
C ASN A 106 2.22 2.79 9.41
N HIS A 107 2.27 3.60 8.34
CA HIS A 107 3.51 4.24 7.90
C HIS A 107 4.00 5.35 8.86
N LEU A 108 3.06 6.04 9.52
CA LEU A 108 3.38 7.08 10.50
C LEU A 108 3.84 6.50 11.84
N PHE A 109 3.14 5.48 12.32
CA PHE A 109 3.29 4.93 13.68
C PHE A 109 4.04 3.59 13.76
N LYS A 110 4.42 2.96 12.63
CA LYS A 110 5.05 1.62 12.56
C LYS A 110 4.34 0.62 13.50
N VAL A 111 3.03 0.49 13.36
CA VAL A 111 2.22 -0.39 14.22
C VAL A 111 2.48 -1.87 13.90
N ILE A 112 2.85 -2.19 12.66
CA ILE A 112 3.30 -3.51 12.27
C ILE A 112 4.84 -3.55 12.35
N PRO A 113 5.44 -4.26 13.32
CA PRO A 113 6.87 -4.46 13.34
C PRO A 113 7.27 -5.31 12.13
N GLY A 114 7.91 -4.68 11.13
CA GLY A 114 8.78 -5.41 10.22
C GLY A 114 10.01 -5.84 11.02
N GLU A 115 10.40 -7.10 10.91
CA GLU A 115 11.61 -7.65 11.53
C GLU A 115 12.78 -6.67 11.36
N ALA A 116 13.41 -6.31 12.47
CA ALA A 116 14.57 -5.45 12.47
C ALA A 116 15.68 -6.11 11.63
N PRO A 117 16.39 -5.37 10.76
CA PRO A 117 17.58 -5.90 10.13
C PRO A 117 18.61 -6.15 11.23
N HIS A 118 18.85 -7.42 11.55
CA HIS A 118 19.99 -7.84 12.35
C HIS A 118 21.25 -7.57 11.53
N HIS A 119 21.85 -6.40 11.73
CA HIS A 119 23.23 -6.15 11.32
C HIS A 119 24.16 -6.79 12.36
N HIS A 120 24.81 -7.87 11.96
CA HIS A 120 26.07 -8.35 12.52
C HIS A 120 27.14 -8.24 11.44
#